data_AF-A0A9P6ZMT2-F1
#
_entry.id   AF-A0A9P6ZMT2-F1
#
_cell.length_a   1.000
_cell.length_b   1.000
_cell.length_c   1.000
_cell.angle_alpha   90.00
_cell.angle_beta   90.00
_cell.angle_gamma   90.00
#
_symmetry.space_group_name_H-M   'P 1'
#
loop_
_entity.id
_entity.type
_entity.pdbx_description
1 polymer ?
#
loop_
_entity_poly.entity_id
_entity_poly.type
_entity_poly.pdbx_seq_one_letter_code
_entity_poly.pdbx_strand_id
1 'polypeptide(L)'
;SLKWTRSQLFLRSRMLRQQRSVNSWNAFVRVKHMEANEGHERGDRIKLTKFIAENRDQLVYKHSQLSLAEKRVLNADVVEARRQKSHAARTNPKATRHDMNVTFMTMDREVSYVQTIHKFIFTNTYISQWMALCARTGAEGFYVAVRGSIEDLSEPKIFFMQKAEKFVQDVLKVEPRHLGLKLESFVVNQHTLTTRPRPLNKLVGDCRTLIQEELRKLIIIFQCTNNDIKGKVKMNYTNYEQKIVEHYGLAL
;
A
#
# COMPACT_ATOMS: atom_id res chain seq x y z
N SER A 1 25.46 -2.68 -7.38
CA SER A 1 24.99 -2.20 -8.71
C SER A 1 23.63 -1.54 -8.55
N LEU A 2 23.51 -0.26 -8.91
CA LEU A 2 22.28 0.54 -8.85
C LEU A 2 21.11 -0.13 -9.60
N LYS A 3 21.41 -0.87 -10.67
CA LYS A 3 20.45 -1.65 -11.47
C LYS A 3 19.84 -2.82 -10.67
N TRP A 4 20.64 -3.44 -9.80
CA TRP A 4 20.22 -4.56 -8.95
C TRP A 4 19.38 -4.08 -7.76
N THR A 5 19.82 -3.02 -7.08
CA THR A 5 19.05 -2.38 -5.99
C THR A 5 17.69 -1.88 -6.49
N ARG A 6 17.65 -1.34 -7.72
CA ARG A 6 16.41 -0.96 -8.41
C ARG A 6 15.53 -2.15 -8.78
N SER A 7 16.07 -3.35 -8.96
CA SER A 7 15.26 -4.56 -9.20
C SER A 7 14.66 -5.17 -7.92
N GLN A 8 15.29 -4.91 -6.77
CA GLN A 8 14.86 -5.44 -5.47
C GLN A 8 13.90 -4.49 -4.74
N LEU A 9 14.21 -3.19 -4.71
CA LEU A 9 13.35 -2.18 -4.07
C LEU A 9 12.06 -1.92 -4.87
N PHE A 10 12.13 -2.02 -6.19
CA PHE A 10 10.94 -2.07 -7.01
C PHE A 10 10.58 -3.55 -7.21
N LEU A 11 9.73 -4.08 -6.32
CA LEU A 11 9.10 -5.42 -6.30
C LEU A 11 8.29 -5.77 -7.57
N ARG A 12 8.72 -5.30 -8.74
CA ARG A 12 7.98 -5.29 -10.00
C ARG A 12 7.73 -6.68 -10.57
N SER A 13 8.44 -7.72 -10.14
CA SER A 13 8.32 -9.04 -10.77
C SER A 13 7.49 -10.06 -9.98
N ARG A 14 7.48 -9.99 -8.63
CA ARG A 14 6.77 -10.98 -7.80
C ARG A 14 5.45 -10.49 -7.20
N MET A 15 5.31 -9.18 -6.93
CA MET A 15 4.15 -8.65 -6.19
C MET A 15 3.10 -7.92 -7.03
N LEU A 16 3.46 -7.47 -8.25
CA LEU A 16 2.43 -7.27 -9.26
C LEU A 16 1.89 -8.66 -9.55
N ARG A 17 0.70 -9.00 -9.01
CA ARG A 17 -0.06 -10.25 -9.29
C ARG A 17 0.39 -10.77 -10.64
N GLN A 18 1.16 -11.87 -10.68
CA GLN A 18 1.74 -12.41 -11.93
C GLN A 18 0.67 -12.24 -12.99
N GLN A 19 0.87 -11.26 -13.89
CA GLN A 19 -0.21 -10.89 -14.78
C GLN A 19 -0.46 -12.12 -15.59
N ARG A 20 -1.64 -12.73 -15.41
CA ARG A 20 -1.98 -13.97 -16.09
C ARG A 20 -1.66 -13.77 -17.56
N SER A 21 -0.84 -14.66 -18.09
CA SER A 21 -0.44 -14.65 -19.48
C SER A 21 -1.70 -14.47 -20.33
N VAL A 22 -1.62 -13.59 -21.33
CA VAL A 22 -2.76 -13.34 -22.20
C VAL A 22 -3.00 -14.62 -22.99
N ASN A 23 -4.17 -15.23 -22.78
CA ASN A 23 -4.62 -16.34 -23.60
C ASN A 23 -5.05 -15.78 -24.96
N SER A 24 -4.50 -16.31 -26.05
CA SER A 24 -4.81 -15.85 -27.42
C SER A 24 -6.29 -15.98 -27.76
N TRP A 25 -6.97 -16.99 -27.23
CA TRP A 25 -8.41 -17.15 -27.37
C TRP A 25 -9.16 -15.97 -26.75
N ASN A 26 -8.80 -15.56 -25.53
CA ASN A 26 -9.44 -14.44 -24.85
C ASN A 26 -9.17 -13.11 -25.57
N ALA A 27 -7.97 -12.94 -26.12
CA ALA A 27 -7.64 -11.76 -26.93
C ALA A 27 -8.50 -11.70 -28.20
N PHE A 28 -8.59 -12.82 -28.92
CA PHE A 28 -9.41 -12.95 -30.13
C PHE A 28 -10.90 -12.70 -29.86
N VAL A 29 -11.48 -13.38 -28.87
CA VAL A 29 -12.89 -13.21 -28.50
C VAL A 29 -13.18 -11.77 -28.11
N ARG A 30 -12.26 -11.11 -27.39
CA ARG A 30 -12.42 -9.70 -27.04
C ARG A 30 -12.48 -8.79 -28.27
N VAL A 31 -11.63 -9.01 -29.27
CA VAL A 31 -11.64 -8.22 -30.51
C VAL A 31 -12.95 -8.45 -31.27
N LYS A 32 -13.35 -9.72 -31.49
CA LYS A 32 -14.62 -10.03 -32.18
C LYS A 32 -15.86 -9.54 -31.42
N HIS A 33 -15.80 -9.54 -30.10
CA HIS A 33 -16.87 -8.95 -29.27
C HIS A 33 -16.91 -7.43 -29.36
N MET A 34 -15.77 -6.75 -29.52
CA MET A 34 -15.73 -5.30 -29.75
C MET A 34 -16.24 -4.95 -31.15
N GLU A 35 -15.83 -5.68 -32.18
CA GLU A 35 -16.34 -5.53 -33.56
C GLU A 35 -17.87 -5.75 -33.61
N ALA A 36 -18.38 -6.80 -32.96
CA ALA A 36 -19.82 -7.07 -32.91
C ALA A 36 -20.63 -6.03 -32.12
N ASN A 37 -19.97 -5.21 -31.30
CA ASN A 37 -20.59 -4.11 -30.56
C ASN A 37 -20.27 -2.74 -31.16
N GLU A 38 -19.59 -2.69 -32.30
CA GLU A 38 -19.34 -1.45 -33.01
C GLU A 38 -20.67 -0.91 -33.54
N GLY A 39 -21.00 0.33 -33.19
CA GLY A 39 -22.32 0.93 -33.49
C GLY A 39 -23.39 0.72 -32.41
N HIS A 40 -23.18 -0.13 -31.40
CA HIS A 40 -24.12 -0.28 -30.29
C HIS A 40 -23.87 0.72 -29.14
N GLU A 41 -24.93 1.42 -28.72
CA GLU A 41 -24.90 2.29 -27.54
C GLU A 41 -24.64 1.50 -26.25
N ARG A 42 -24.21 2.18 -25.18
CA ARG A 42 -23.78 1.51 -23.93
C ARG A 42 -24.85 0.61 -23.30
N GLY A 43 -26.13 0.88 -23.51
CA GLY A 43 -27.24 0.06 -23.00
C GLY A 43 -27.54 -1.18 -23.85
N ASP A 44 -27.32 -1.09 -25.16
CA ASP A 44 -27.74 -2.11 -26.14
C ASP A 44 -26.62 -3.08 -26.55
N ARG A 45 -25.44 -2.93 -25.93
CA ARG A 45 -24.30 -3.83 -26.17
C ARG A 45 -24.63 -5.26 -25.78
N ILE A 46 -24.30 -6.18 -26.67
CA ILE A 46 -24.46 -7.61 -26.45
C ILE A 46 -23.53 -8.04 -25.33
N LYS A 47 -24.09 -8.66 -24.29
CA LYS A 47 -23.30 -9.22 -23.18
C LYS A 47 -22.39 -10.33 -23.71
N LEU A 48 -21.14 -10.35 -23.24
CA LEU A 48 -20.12 -11.31 -23.67
C LEU A 48 -20.59 -12.78 -23.58
N THR A 49 -21.35 -13.11 -22.53
CA THR A 49 -21.89 -14.47 -22.34
C THR A 49 -22.88 -14.86 -23.43
N LYS A 50 -23.77 -13.96 -23.84
CA LYS A 50 -24.72 -14.18 -24.95
C LYS A 50 -23.99 -14.30 -26.28
N PHE A 51 -23.05 -13.39 -26.54
CA PHE A 51 -22.25 -13.40 -27.76
C PHE A 51 -21.49 -14.72 -27.94
N ILE A 52 -20.83 -15.21 -26.89
CA ILE A 52 -20.11 -16.50 -26.94
C ILE A 52 -21.07 -17.67 -27.14
N ALA A 53 -22.24 -17.65 -26.50
CA ALA A 53 -23.21 -18.74 -26.65
C ALA A 53 -23.76 -18.83 -28.08
N GLU A 54 -24.06 -17.69 -28.71
CA GLU A 54 -24.62 -17.60 -30.06
C GLU A 54 -23.59 -17.89 -31.15
N ASN A 55 -22.31 -17.53 -30.94
CA ASN A 55 -21.28 -17.57 -31.97
C ASN A 55 -20.18 -18.62 -31.70
N ARG A 56 -20.40 -19.54 -30.76
CA ARG A 56 -19.35 -20.44 -30.26
C ARG A 56 -18.60 -21.17 -31.37
N ASP A 57 -19.33 -21.84 -32.25
CA ASP A 57 -18.74 -22.71 -33.27
C ASP A 57 -17.97 -21.90 -34.31
N GLN A 58 -18.52 -20.76 -34.73
CA GLN A 58 -17.85 -19.84 -35.64
C GLN A 58 -16.59 -19.24 -35.05
N LEU A 59 -16.60 -18.89 -33.75
CA LEU A 59 -15.43 -18.34 -33.07
C LEU A 59 -14.31 -19.40 -32.97
N VAL A 60 -14.66 -20.65 -32.63
CA VAL A 60 -13.68 -21.75 -32.54
C VAL A 60 -13.05 -22.02 -33.90
N TYR A 61 -13.87 -22.08 -34.95
CA TYR A 61 -13.40 -22.25 -36.33
C TYR A 61 -12.49 -21.12 -36.79
N LYS A 62 -12.91 -19.86 -36.61
CA LYS A 62 -12.09 -18.70 -37.02
C LYS A 62 -10.77 -18.61 -36.23
N HIS A 63 -10.76 -18.98 -34.96
CA HIS A 63 -9.52 -18.98 -34.16
C HIS A 63 -8.55 -20.11 -34.55
N SER A 64 -9.05 -21.27 -35.00
CA SER A 64 -8.17 -22.36 -35.46
C SER A 64 -7.43 -21.98 -36.74
N GLN A 65 -8.06 -21.16 -37.59
CA GLN A 65 -7.44 -20.63 -38.82
C GLN A 65 -6.39 -19.54 -38.59
N LEU A 66 -6.36 -18.91 -37.41
CA LEU A 66 -5.37 -17.86 -37.12
C LEU A 66 -3.95 -18.41 -37.06
N SER A 67 -3.05 -17.75 -37.77
CA SER A 67 -1.62 -18.00 -37.71
C SER A 67 -1.04 -17.65 -36.33
N LEU A 68 0.15 -18.18 -36.05
CA LEU A 68 0.85 -17.85 -34.81
C LEU A 68 1.25 -16.36 -34.73
N ALA A 69 1.54 -15.73 -35.88
CA ALA A 69 1.90 -14.32 -35.95
C ALA A 69 0.71 -13.43 -35.55
N GLU A 70 -0.48 -13.69 -36.10
CA GLU A 70 -1.70 -12.94 -35.76
C GLU A 70 -2.08 -13.10 -34.29
N LYS A 71 -1.96 -14.32 -33.75
CA LYS A 71 -2.16 -14.59 -32.32
C LYS A 71 -1.21 -13.76 -31.44
N ARG A 72 0.04 -13.55 -31.86
CA ARG A 72 1.00 -12.72 -31.13
C ARG A 72 0.63 -11.24 -31.18
N VAL A 73 0.19 -10.73 -32.32
CA VAL A 73 -0.28 -9.34 -32.48
C VAL A 73 -1.47 -9.07 -31.55
N LEU A 74 -2.49 -9.94 -31.59
CA LEU A 74 -3.66 -9.82 -30.70
C LEU A 74 -3.28 -9.82 -29.21
N ASN A 75 -2.31 -10.64 -28.84
CA ASN A 75 -1.80 -10.67 -27.47
C ASN A 75 -1.08 -9.38 -27.09
N ALA A 76 -0.25 -8.83 -27.99
CA ALA A 76 0.47 -7.58 -27.76
C ALA A 76 -0.49 -6.40 -27.54
N ASP A 77 -1.55 -6.30 -28.35
CA ASP A 77 -2.56 -5.25 -28.21
C ASP A 77 -3.30 -5.31 -26.87
N VAL A 78 -3.61 -6.53 -26.39
CA VAL A 78 -4.22 -6.71 -25.07
C VAL A 78 -3.27 -6.32 -23.95
N VAL A 79 -1.97 -6.61 -24.07
CA VAL A 79 -0.95 -6.19 -23.09
C VAL A 79 -0.85 -4.67 -23.05
N GLU A 80 -0.80 -4.01 -24.21
CA GLU A 80 -0.70 -2.55 -24.27
C GLU A 80 -1.97 -1.87 -23.73
N ALA A 81 -3.16 -2.37 -24.08
CA ALA A 81 -4.41 -1.87 -23.52
C ALA A 81 -4.49 -2.07 -21.98
N ARG A 82 -3.92 -3.15 -21.44
CA ARG A 82 -3.81 -3.35 -19.99
C ARG A 82 -2.86 -2.34 -19.36
N ARG A 83 -1.73 -2.07 -20.01
CA ARG A 83 -0.74 -1.08 -19.55
C ARG A 83 -1.37 0.31 -19.46
N GLN A 84 -2.06 0.75 -20.52
CA GLN A 84 -2.76 2.03 -20.56
C GLN A 84 -3.84 2.15 -19.47
N LYS A 85 -4.65 1.10 -19.25
CA LYS A 85 -5.64 1.10 -18.15
C LYS A 85 -5.01 1.14 -16.76
N SER A 86 -3.85 0.51 -16.56
CA SER A 86 -3.16 0.51 -15.26
C SER A 86 -2.69 1.91 -14.84
N HIS A 87 -2.39 2.78 -15.80
CA HIS A 87 -2.01 4.17 -15.54
C HIS A 87 -3.20 5.09 -15.21
N ALA A 88 -4.42 4.72 -15.63
CA ALA A 88 -5.63 5.54 -15.46
C ALA A 88 -6.51 5.11 -14.27
N ALA A 89 -6.23 3.97 -13.64
CA ALA A 89 -6.99 3.52 -12.49
C ALA A 89 -6.70 4.46 -11.30
N ARG A 90 -7.63 5.37 -11.03
CA ARG A 90 -7.71 6.11 -9.76
C ARG A 90 -7.54 5.12 -8.63
N THR A 91 -6.36 5.09 -8.03
CA THR A 91 -6.04 4.23 -6.91
C THR A 91 -6.94 4.66 -5.76
N ASN A 92 -7.98 3.89 -5.51
CA ASN A 92 -8.81 4.05 -4.31
C ASN A 92 -7.83 4.06 -3.11
N PRO A 93 -7.76 5.13 -2.31
CA PRO A 93 -6.81 5.24 -1.22
C PRO A 93 -6.85 4.04 -0.27
N LYS A 94 -8.04 3.45 -0.06
CA LYS A 94 -8.20 2.22 0.73
C LYS A 94 -7.54 1.00 0.08
N ALA A 95 -7.65 0.86 -1.25
CA ALA A 95 -7.04 -0.24 -1.98
C ALA A 95 -5.51 -0.10 -2.01
N THR A 96 -4.99 1.11 -2.20
CA THR A 96 -3.55 1.39 -2.12
C THR A 96 -3.01 1.12 -0.72
N ARG A 97 -3.71 1.55 0.33
CA ARG A 97 -3.33 1.26 1.71
C ARG A 97 -3.34 -0.24 1.99
N HIS A 98 -4.37 -0.95 1.52
CA HIS A 98 -4.45 -2.41 1.67
C HIS A 98 -3.31 -3.10 0.93
N ASP A 99 -3.01 -2.70 -0.31
CA ASP A 99 -1.93 -3.28 -1.12
C ASP A 99 -0.55 -3.00 -0.50
N MET A 100 -0.33 -1.79 -0.01
CA MET A 100 0.87 -1.41 0.74
C MET A 100 1.02 -2.24 2.01
N ASN A 101 -0.05 -2.35 2.80
CA ASN A 101 -0.06 -3.16 4.01
C ASN A 101 0.15 -4.64 3.71
N VAL A 102 -0.45 -5.19 2.66
CA VAL A 102 -0.25 -6.59 2.24
C VAL A 102 1.18 -6.81 1.76
N THR A 103 1.75 -5.86 1.02
CA THR A 103 3.14 -5.89 0.56
C THR A 103 4.09 -5.92 1.75
N PHE A 104 3.90 -5.00 2.71
CA PHE A 104 4.68 -5.00 3.94
C PHE A 104 4.41 -6.26 4.77
N MET A 105 3.17 -6.69 4.95
CA MET A 105 2.84 -7.93 5.66
C MET A 105 3.47 -9.16 4.99
N THR A 106 3.67 -9.14 3.67
CA THR A 106 4.36 -10.23 2.95
C THR A 106 5.87 -10.17 3.19
N MET A 107 6.46 -8.97 3.26
CA MET A 107 7.83 -8.78 3.77
C MET A 107 7.95 -9.24 5.23
N ASP A 108 6.91 -9.04 6.03
CA ASP A 108 6.85 -9.39 7.45
C ASP A 108 6.63 -10.91 7.67
N ARG A 109 5.93 -11.62 6.74
CA ARG A 109 5.50 -13.02 6.91
C ARG A 109 6.53 -14.08 6.57
N GLU A 110 7.57 -13.77 5.81
CA GLU A 110 8.57 -14.79 5.50
C GLU A 110 9.54 -14.94 6.70
N VAL A 111 9.40 -16.07 7.39
CA VAL A 111 10.00 -16.51 8.68
C VAL A 111 8.99 -16.48 9.82
N SER A 112 8.08 -17.45 9.78
CA SER A 112 7.60 -18.12 10.99
C SER A 112 8.05 -19.57 10.93
N TYR A 113 9.25 -19.85 11.41
CA TYR A 113 9.56 -21.07 12.14
C TYR A 113 10.84 -20.76 12.92
N VAL A 114 10.86 -21.13 14.19
CA VAL A 114 11.89 -20.77 15.19
C VAL A 114 11.70 -19.37 15.76
N GLN A 115 10.80 -19.23 16.75
CA GLN A 115 11.24 -19.09 18.15
C GLN A 115 10.01 -18.87 19.03
N THR A 116 9.29 -19.97 19.30
CA THR A 116 8.33 -20.00 20.40
C THR A 116 9.12 -20.12 21.70
N ILE A 117 8.61 -19.47 22.75
CA ILE A 117 8.95 -19.60 24.17
C ILE A 117 9.99 -18.59 24.69
N HIS A 118 9.58 -17.33 24.86
CA HIS A 118 9.56 -16.68 26.18
C HIS A 118 8.84 -15.31 26.17
N LYS A 119 8.28 -15.01 27.34
CA LYS A 119 7.28 -13.97 27.67
C LYS A 119 7.62 -12.55 27.15
N PHE A 120 6.59 -11.92 26.59
CA PHE A 120 6.28 -10.48 26.68
C PHE A 120 7.35 -9.50 26.16
N ILE A 121 7.63 -9.51 24.85
CA ILE A 121 8.20 -8.36 24.12
C ILE A 121 7.54 -8.30 22.74
N PHE A 122 7.01 -7.12 22.37
CA PHE A 122 6.56 -6.79 21.02
C PHE A 122 7.80 -6.62 20.11
N THR A 123 8.42 -7.72 19.67
CA THR A 123 9.44 -7.68 18.62
C THR A 123 8.84 -8.24 17.34
N ASN A 124 8.49 -7.29 16.49
CA ASN A 124 7.99 -7.43 15.14
C ASN A 124 8.85 -8.38 14.29
N THR A 125 8.21 -9.42 13.76
CA THR A 125 8.70 -10.41 12.78
C THR A 125 8.91 -9.76 11.41
N TYR A 126 10.16 -9.53 10.96
CA TYR A 126 10.52 -8.77 9.73
C TYR A 126 11.60 -9.44 8.85
N ILE A 127 11.74 -10.77 8.91
CA ILE A 127 13.09 -11.35 9.00
C ILE A 127 13.63 -12.23 7.83
N SER A 128 12.97 -12.51 6.70
CA SER A 128 13.63 -13.41 5.71
C SER A 128 14.56 -12.72 4.70
N GLN A 129 14.05 -11.83 3.85
CA GLN A 129 14.73 -11.55 2.57
C GLN A 129 15.89 -10.59 2.75
N TRP A 130 15.68 -9.56 3.56
CA TRP A 130 16.72 -8.58 3.86
C TRP A 130 17.83 -9.20 4.71
N MET A 131 17.49 -10.00 5.72
CA MET A 131 18.50 -10.71 6.51
C MET A 131 19.23 -11.78 5.70
N ALA A 132 18.54 -12.54 4.84
CA ALA A 132 19.19 -13.50 3.95
C ALA A 132 20.15 -12.81 2.97
N LEU A 133 19.78 -11.63 2.46
CA LEU A 133 20.66 -10.82 1.62
C LEU A 133 21.91 -10.38 2.40
N CYS A 134 21.73 -9.85 3.60
CA CYS A 134 22.83 -9.35 4.42
C CYS A 134 23.73 -10.48 4.91
N ALA A 135 23.18 -11.65 5.25
CA ALA A 135 23.98 -12.85 5.56
C ALA A 135 24.84 -13.30 4.37
N ARG A 136 24.32 -13.21 3.14
CA ARG A 136 25.05 -13.60 1.93
C ARG A 136 26.07 -12.58 1.44
N THR A 137 25.87 -11.30 1.75
CA THR A 137 26.66 -10.20 1.18
C THR A 137 27.51 -9.47 2.20
N GLY A 138 27.31 -9.72 3.49
CA GLY A 138 27.90 -8.93 4.57
C GLY A 138 27.37 -7.48 4.63
N ALA A 139 26.31 -7.16 3.87
CA ALA A 139 25.74 -5.82 3.85
C ALA A 139 25.04 -5.51 5.18
N GLU A 140 25.16 -4.26 5.63
CA GLU A 140 24.44 -3.73 6.80
C GLU A 140 23.61 -2.54 6.33
N GLY A 141 22.41 -2.37 6.89
CA GLY A 141 21.56 -1.27 6.48
C GLY A 141 20.26 -1.18 7.24
N PHE A 142 19.47 -0.19 6.85
CA PHE A 142 18.15 0.08 7.38
C PHE A 142 17.27 0.63 6.27
N TYR A 143 15.96 0.55 6.43
CA TYR A 143 15.02 1.23 5.55
C TYR A 143 13.96 1.95 6.37
N VAL A 144 13.53 3.09 5.84
CA VAL A 144 12.48 3.92 6.41
C VAL A 144 11.50 4.22 5.29
N ALA A 145 10.25 3.80 5.46
CA ALA A 145 9.17 4.13 4.55
C ALA A 145 8.14 4.98 5.30
N VAL A 146 7.91 6.18 4.80
CA VAL A 146 6.98 7.17 5.36
C VAL A 146 5.90 7.49 4.34
N ARG A 147 4.76 8.00 4.80
CA ARG A 147 3.72 8.49 3.90
C ARG A 147 4.21 9.71 3.11
N GLY A 148 3.77 9.78 1.86
CA GLY A 148 4.03 10.91 0.97
C GLY A 148 3.05 12.08 1.13
N SER A 149 1.92 11.85 1.81
CA SER A 149 0.83 12.81 1.87
C SER A 149 0.15 12.76 3.22
N ILE A 150 -0.35 13.91 3.69
CA ILE A 150 -1.13 14.03 4.93
C ILE A 150 -2.44 13.24 4.89
N GLU A 151 -2.93 12.92 3.69
CA GLU A 151 -4.17 12.15 3.52
C GLU A 151 -3.98 10.67 3.83
N ASP A 152 -2.74 10.17 3.76
CA ASP A 152 -2.44 8.80 4.13
C ASP A 152 -2.30 8.71 5.65
N LEU A 153 -2.93 7.71 6.26
CA LEU A 153 -2.89 7.46 7.70
C LEU A 153 -2.01 6.25 8.02
N SER A 154 -1.12 5.85 7.11
CA SER A 154 -0.13 4.82 7.37
C SER A 154 0.95 5.33 8.33
N GLU A 155 1.21 4.59 9.39
CA GLU A 155 2.36 4.84 10.27
C GLU A 155 3.68 4.57 9.52
N PRO A 156 4.76 5.31 9.84
CA PRO A 156 6.10 5.02 9.34
C PRO A 156 6.52 3.57 9.59
N LYS A 157 6.92 2.89 8.53
CA LYS A 157 7.53 1.55 8.57
C LYS A 157 9.04 1.72 8.66
N ILE A 158 9.60 1.31 9.78
CA ILE A 158 11.01 1.52 10.11
C ILE A 158 11.64 0.16 10.42
N PHE A 159 12.77 -0.14 9.79
CA PHE A 159 13.54 -1.35 10.03
C PHE A 159 15.02 -1.02 10.10
N PHE A 160 15.70 -1.51 11.13
CA PHE A 160 17.13 -1.35 11.33
C PHE A 160 17.81 -2.68 11.59
N MET A 161 19.01 -2.85 11.01
CA MET A 161 19.97 -3.86 11.47
C MET A 161 20.72 -3.36 12.68
N GLN A 162 21.23 -4.27 13.51
CA GLN A 162 21.87 -3.93 14.78
C GLN A 162 23.00 -2.90 14.64
N LYS A 163 23.88 -3.04 13.63
CA LYS A 163 24.97 -2.07 13.42
C LYS A 163 24.46 -0.75 12.85
N ALA A 164 23.47 -0.80 11.97
CA ALA A 164 22.84 0.38 11.40
C ALA A 164 22.07 1.18 12.46
N GLU A 165 21.40 0.50 13.39
CA GLU A 165 20.71 1.11 14.52
C GLU A 165 21.71 1.84 15.42
N LYS A 166 22.78 1.16 15.82
CA LYS A 166 23.87 1.76 16.60
C LYS A 166 24.47 2.96 15.87
N PHE A 167 24.69 2.88 14.56
CA PHE A 167 25.15 4.03 13.79
C PHE A 167 24.18 5.22 13.91
N VAL A 168 22.88 5.01 13.78
CA VAL A 168 21.89 6.09 13.90
C VAL A 168 21.81 6.66 15.32
N GLN A 169 21.89 5.81 16.35
CA GLN A 169 21.87 6.27 17.74
C GLN A 169 23.18 6.94 18.15
N ASP A 170 24.32 6.33 17.84
CA ASP A 170 25.63 6.74 18.34
C ASP A 170 26.26 7.84 17.49
N VAL A 171 26.06 7.81 16.16
CA VAL A 171 26.67 8.79 15.24
C VAL A 171 25.69 9.91 14.92
N LEU A 172 24.45 9.57 14.52
CA LEU A 172 23.46 10.61 14.20
C LEU A 172 22.82 11.23 15.45
N LYS A 173 22.99 10.62 16.63
CA LYS A 173 22.40 11.07 17.90
C LYS A 173 20.88 11.24 17.81
N VAL A 174 20.24 10.35 17.04
CA VAL A 174 18.79 10.36 16.82
C VAL A 174 18.25 8.96 17.09
N GLU A 175 17.15 8.87 17.81
CA GLU A 175 16.44 7.60 17.97
C GLU A 175 15.86 7.16 16.61
N PRO A 176 15.96 5.88 16.22
CA PRO A 176 15.36 5.32 15.01
C PRO A 176 13.94 5.80 14.69
N ARG A 177 13.06 5.85 15.70
CA ARG A 177 11.68 6.31 15.56
C ARG A 177 11.61 7.80 15.21
N HIS A 178 12.42 8.62 15.89
CA HIS A 178 12.53 10.05 15.60
C HIS A 178 13.08 10.33 14.20
N LEU A 179 13.98 9.49 13.68
CA LEU A 179 14.44 9.59 12.30
C LEU A 179 13.28 9.39 11.31
N GLY A 180 12.44 8.38 11.53
CA GLY A 180 11.26 8.14 10.70
C GLY A 180 10.27 9.31 10.72
N LEU A 181 9.98 9.87 11.89
CA LEU A 181 9.10 11.04 12.01
C LEU A 181 9.68 12.30 11.36
N LYS A 182 11.00 12.51 11.46
CA LYS A 182 11.69 13.63 10.77
C LYS A 182 11.63 13.48 9.26
N LEU A 183 11.81 12.26 8.75
CA LEU A 183 11.69 11.99 7.32
C LEU A 183 10.25 12.20 6.84
N GLU A 184 9.27 11.72 7.61
CA GLU A 184 7.85 11.90 7.31
C GLU A 184 7.47 13.37 7.28
N SER A 185 7.86 14.15 8.29
CA SER A 185 7.57 15.58 8.33
C SER A 185 8.19 16.31 7.15
N PHE A 186 9.42 15.98 6.78
CA PHE A 186 10.08 16.53 5.61
C PHE A 186 9.33 16.20 4.31
N VAL A 187 8.99 14.93 4.09
CA VAL A 187 8.30 14.47 2.87
C VAL A 187 6.90 15.08 2.76
N VAL A 188 6.12 15.08 3.84
CA VAL A 188 4.77 15.67 3.86
C VAL A 188 4.82 17.18 3.65
N ASN A 189 5.79 17.86 4.26
CA ASN A 189 5.93 19.32 4.13
C ASN A 189 6.44 19.74 2.76
N GLN A 190 7.30 18.98 2.10
CA GLN A 190 7.76 19.33 0.73
C GLN A 190 6.62 19.37 -0.29
N HIS A 191 5.56 18.57 -0.10
CA HIS A 191 4.38 18.61 -0.97
C HIS A 191 3.47 19.83 -0.74
N THR A 192 3.63 20.57 0.35
CA THR A 192 2.85 21.79 0.62
C THR A 192 3.16 22.95 -0.34
N LEU A 193 4.28 22.89 -1.07
CA LEU A 193 4.60 23.87 -2.12
C LEU A 193 3.73 23.71 -3.38
N THR A 194 3.05 22.57 -3.57
CA THR A 194 2.30 22.27 -4.80
C THR A 194 0.84 21.85 -4.59
N THR A 195 0.43 21.58 -3.34
CA THR A 195 -0.96 21.22 -3.01
C THR A 195 -1.61 22.33 -2.21
N ARG A 196 -2.81 22.75 -2.65
CA ARG A 196 -3.62 23.74 -1.93
C ARG A 196 -3.73 23.31 -0.46
N PRO A 197 -3.35 24.15 0.50
CA PRO A 197 -3.46 23.82 1.92
C PRO A 197 -4.91 23.43 2.22
N ARG A 198 -5.08 22.31 2.92
CA ARG A 198 -6.40 21.92 3.43
C ARG A 198 -6.93 23.04 4.31
N PRO A 199 -8.23 23.36 4.26
CA PRO A 199 -8.81 24.35 5.15
C PRO A 199 -8.58 23.91 6.59
N LEU A 200 -8.11 24.84 7.44
CA LEU A 200 -7.69 24.60 8.82
C LEU A 200 -8.69 23.72 9.59
N ASN A 201 -9.98 24.01 9.48
CA ASN A 201 -11.07 23.27 10.13
C ASN A 201 -11.05 21.76 9.86
N LYS A 202 -10.60 21.34 8.67
CA LYS A 202 -10.49 19.92 8.32
C LYS A 202 -9.29 19.26 9.00
N LEU A 203 -8.18 19.97 9.08
CA LEU A 203 -6.98 19.51 9.80
C LEU A 203 -7.28 19.32 11.28
N VAL A 204 -7.99 20.28 11.88
CA VAL A 204 -8.47 20.23 13.27
C VAL A 204 -9.37 19.02 13.49
N GLY A 205 -10.31 18.76 12.57
CA GLY A 205 -11.16 17.58 12.62
C GLY A 205 -10.39 16.25 12.57
N ASP A 206 -9.38 16.17 11.71
CA ASP A 206 -8.52 14.98 11.57
C ASP A 206 -7.71 14.75 12.86
N CYS A 207 -7.11 15.80 13.43
CA CYS A 207 -6.40 15.74 14.71
C CYS A 207 -7.31 15.27 15.86
N ARG A 208 -8.53 15.81 15.97
CA ARG A 208 -9.51 15.41 16.98
C ARG A 208 -9.91 13.93 16.84
N THR A 209 -9.95 13.43 15.61
CA THR A 209 -10.25 12.02 15.32
C THR A 209 -9.11 11.11 15.78
N LEU A 210 -7.86 11.45 15.45
CA LEU A 210 -6.67 10.69 15.86
C LEU A 210 -6.53 10.60 17.39
N ILE A 211 -6.69 11.73 18.09
CA ILE A 211 -6.66 11.78 19.57
C ILE A 211 -7.71 10.84 20.15
N GLN A 212 -8.93 10.86 19.60
CA GLN A 212 -10.03 10.03 20.09
C GLN A 212 -9.82 8.54 19.80
N GLU A 213 -9.18 8.19 18.69
CA GLU A 213 -8.81 6.80 18.35
C GLU A 213 -7.75 6.25 19.30
N GLU A 214 -6.70 7.02 19.58
CA GLU A 214 -5.64 6.61 20.52
C GLU A 214 -6.18 6.47 21.95
N LEU A 215 -7.04 7.39 22.40
CA LEU A 215 -7.71 7.26 23.70
C LEU A 215 -8.53 5.97 23.78
N ARG A 216 -9.27 5.62 22.71
CA ARG A 216 -10.03 4.35 22.65
C ARG A 216 -9.11 3.14 22.76
N LYS A 217 -7.96 3.14 22.07
CA LYS A 217 -6.98 2.05 22.18
C LYS A 217 -6.47 1.90 23.61
N LEU A 218 -6.07 3.00 24.25
CA LEU A 218 -5.60 2.99 25.64
C LEU A 218 -6.66 2.46 26.61
N ILE A 219 -7.93 2.85 26.44
CA ILE A 219 -9.01 2.36 27.30
C ILE A 219 -9.23 0.86 27.12
N ILE A 220 -9.20 0.35 25.90
CA ILE A 220 -9.30 -1.09 25.65
C ILE A 220 -8.18 -1.82 26.38
N ILE A 221 -6.95 -1.32 26.29
CA ILE A 221 -5.80 -1.87 27.00
C ILE A 221 -6.04 -1.85 28.53
N PHE A 222 -6.47 -0.70 29.05
CA PHE A 222 -6.74 -0.53 30.48
C PHE A 222 -7.88 -1.44 30.97
N GLN A 223 -8.95 -1.61 30.20
CA GLN A 223 -10.06 -2.52 30.50
C GLN A 223 -9.62 -3.98 30.52
N CYS A 224 -8.68 -4.36 29.65
CA CYS A 224 -8.09 -5.70 29.68
C CYS A 224 -7.22 -5.93 30.93
N THR A 225 -6.64 -4.88 31.51
CA THR A 225 -5.76 -4.98 32.70
C THR A 225 -6.47 -4.75 34.04
N ASN A 226 -7.51 -3.91 34.07
CA ASN A 226 -8.23 -3.50 35.28
C ASN A 226 -9.75 -3.50 34.98
N ASN A 227 -10.50 -4.35 35.67
CA ASN A 227 -11.95 -4.55 35.44
C ASN A 227 -12.84 -3.35 35.84
N ASP A 228 -12.27 -2.30 36.45
CA ASP A 228 -13.02 -1.20 37.06
C ASP A 228 -13.33 -0.02 36.12
N ILE A 229 -12.70 0.07 34.94
CA ILE A 229 -12.93 1.20 34.03
C ILE A 229 -14.00 0.84 33.00
N LYS A 230 -15.27 0.96 33.37
CA LYS A 230 -16.41 0.80 32.44
C LYS A 230 -16.88 2.17 31.95
N GLY A 231 -16.63 2.51 30.68
CA GLY A 231 -17.17 3.72 30.09
C GLY A 231 -16.61 4.09 28.71
N LYS A 232 -17.38 4.88 27.95
CA LYS A 232 -16.90 5.54 26.74
C LYS A 232 -16.24 6.86 27.14
N VAL A 233 -14.91 6.94 27.05
CA VAL A 233 -14.21 8.21 27.26
C VAL A 233 -14.28 9.02 25.97
N LYS A 234 -14.73 10.26 26.09
CA LYS A 234 -14.71 11.26 25.02
C LYS A 234 -13.76 12.37 25.44
N MET A 235 -12.94 12.83 24.51
CA MET A 235 -12.02 13.92 24.82
C MET A 235 -12.79 15.23 25.07
N ASN A 236 -12.48 15.91 26.18
CA ASN A 236 -13.08 17.20 26.54
C ASN A 236 -12.22 18.35 26.00
N TYR A 237 -12.52 18.78 24.77
CA TYR A 237 -11.78 19.85 24.10
C TYR A 237 -11.96 21.23 24.74
N THR A 238 -13.08 21.48 25.45
CA THR A 238 -13.35 22.76 26.10
C THR A 238 -12.36 23.03 27.25
N ASN A 239 -12.09 22.02 28.08
CA ASN A 239 -11.09 22.14 29.15
C ASN A 239 -9.65 22.09 28.61
N TYR A 240 -9.43 21.45 27.47
CA TYR A 240 -8.13 21.40 26.80
C TYR A 240 -7.75 22.77 26.24
N GLU A 241 -8.65 23.42 25.50
CA GLU A 241 -8.42 24.74 24.91
C GLU A 241 -8.06 25.75 25.99
N GLN A 242 -8.81 25.82 27.10
CA GLN A 242 -8.51 26.77 28.16
C GLN A 242 -7.11 26.57 28.76
N LYS A 243 -6.75 25.36 29.18
CA LYS A 243 -5.49 25.13 29.90
C LYS A 243 -4.25 25.15 28.99
N ILE A 244 -4.36 24.69 27.75
CA ILE A 244 -3.21 24.62 26.84
C ILE A 244 -3.04 25.91 26.05
N VAL A 245 -4.13 26.55 25.60
CA VAL A 245 -4.03 27.84 24.89
C VAL A 245 -3.55 28.93 25.84
N GLU A 246 -4.07 28.99 27.07
CA GLU A 246 -3.61 30.00 28.05
C GLU A 246 -2.15 29.79 28.44
N HIS A 247 -1.67 28.54 28.53
CA HIS A 247 -0.32 28.26 29.02
C HIS A 247 0.75 28.21 27.91
N TYR A 248 0.39 27.74 26.71
CA TYR A 248 1.33 27.51 25.60
C TYR A 248 1.00 28.28 24.31
N GLY A 249 -0.15 28.96 24.23
CA GLY A 249 -0.57 29.74 23.06
C GLY A 249 -0.94 28.91 21.82
N LEU A 250 -1.12 27.59 21.96
CA LEU A 250 -1.43 26.68 20.85
C LEU A 250 -2.91 26.27 20.85
N ALA A 251 -3.66 26.71 19.83
CA ALA A 251 -5.07 26.35 19.64
C ALA A 251 -5.22 25.18 18.64
N LEU A 252 -6.07 24.19 19.00
CA LEU A 252 -6.43 23.02 18.19
C LEU A 252 -7.78 23.20 17.48
#